data_AF-A0A497RDZ1-F1
#
_entry.id   AF-A0A497RDZ1-F1
#
_cell.length_a   1.000
_cell.length_b   1.000
_cell.length_c   1.000
_cell.angle_alpha   90.00
_cell.angle_beta   90.00
_cell.angle_gamma   90.00
#
_symmetry.space_group_name_H-M   'P 1'
#
loop_
_entity.id
_entity.type
_entity.pdbx_description
1 polymer ?
#
loop_
_entity_poly.entity_id
_entity_poly.type
_entity_poly.pdbx_seq_one_letter_code
_entity_poly.pdbx_strand_id
1 'polypeptide(L)'
;MKEILDQLNLIVTLVDDDFNIIYINKKMKEIFGDVVGKKCYEVFHSLNSPPDFCLILKLLRGEKGEEEFYEPSIGRWFKVVTNKIKFNGKTAFLHLAGDITEIKKTEEIARLIFRNTVEGIAITDGNGTIIRWNPAAEKITGLTEKEVFGKKLWDIIFSLLPKEKKNKMFYKDLKEKISEAIKTKDGADEKDRQYEIELSNGERKIIKQVIIPIKSSKGFMAVSFFRDVTEIEGLREAYRVLVENSLQGLIIFQDGIVFANQAAEKLTGYKFDEVKSLSANQLKKMIHPYDRERVWKIAEERLAGKKAPNRLEFRIIRKDGTVVWVDTLAQLIEFQGRKAIQIAFVDITERKKAEEEMKKQLMKFAIEDGYLYLVKEATPILSIEAFKDLLKVGYYGLVISRTPKEEFKIEGDYDFIWIAERKGISNFKQIEEILENMNDKVVVLMDRIDYFITKYGFKETLFFVQRLKELAFINGLVIIISIDPEILSSKEIKLLEKETKEIEQKSIAKLSDDLLEILRFVYIQNNLGIKPSYSDVRREIGISKPTARKRIKRLVSTGYMTESVVGNRKVLELTAKGANIFLR
;
A
#
# COMPACT_ATOMS: atom_id res chain seq x y z
N MET A 1 -62.92 -53.06 3.80
CA MET A 1 -62.05 -52.85 4.98
C MET A 1 -60.59 -53.19 4.67
N LYS A 2 -60.27 -54.40 4.19
CA LYS A 2 -58.90 -54.77 3.76
C LYS A 2 -58.30 -53.80 2.74
N GLU A 3 -59.05 -53.45 1.69
CA GLU A 3 -58.62 -52.46 0.68
C GLU A 3 -58.29 -51.08 1.28
N ILE A 4 -59.02 -50.66 2.31
CA ILE A 4 -58.77 -49.39 3.00
C ILE A 4 -57.45 -49.46 3.77
N LEU A 5 -57.23 -50.56 4.51
CA LEU A 5 -56.00 -50.76 5.29
C LEU A 5 -54.76 -50.95 4.40
N ASP A 6 -54.93 -51.50 3.20
CA ASP A 6 -53.86 -51.67 2.21
C ASP A 6 -53.50 -50.35 1.49
N GLN A 7 -54.40 -49.36 1.50
CA GLN A 7 -54.12 -48.00 0.99
C GLN A 7 -53.48 -47.08 2.05
N LEU A 8 -53.47 -47.48 3.32
CA LEU A 8 -52.80 -46.69 4.36
C LEU A 8 -51.29 -46.72 4.15
N ASN A 9 -50.65 -45.55 4.24
CA ASN A 9 -49.19 -45.45 4.22
C ASN A 9 -48.54 -45.86 5.57
N LEU A 10 -49.18 -46.76 6.32
CA LEU A 10 -48.75 -47.27 7.62
C LEU A 10 -48.60 -48.79 7.53
N ILE A 11 -47.71 -49.35 8.34
CA ILE A 11 -47.69 -50.79 8.62
C ILE A 11 -48.85 -51.08 9.55
N VAL A 12 -49.72 -52.02 9.17
CA VAL A 12 -50.88 -52.42 9.98
C VAL A 12 -50.75 -53.90 10.31
N THR A 13 -50.87 -54.24 11.59
CA THR A 13 -50.86 -55.62 12.07
C THR A 13 -51.92 -55.81 13.14
N LEU A 14 -52.69 -56.90 13.05
CA LEU A 14 -53.56 -57.35 14.14
C LEU A 14 -52.93 -58.56 14.81
N VAL A 15 -52.93 -58.55 16.14
CA VAL A 15 -52.38 -59.61 16.99
C VAL A 15 -53.44 -60.07 17.98
N ASP A 16 -53.59 -61.36 18.24
CA ASP A 16 -54.53 -61.88 19.23
C ASP A 16 -53.96 -61.87 20.67
N ASP A 17 -54.75 -62.32 21.65
CA ASP A 17 -54.35 -62.40 23.07
C ASP A 17 -53.16 -63.37 23.31
N ASP A 18 -52.92 -64.30 22.38
CA ASP A 18 -51.81 -65.25 22.43
C ASP A 18 -50.58 -64.75 21.65
N PHE A 19 -50.55 -63.47 21.24
CA PHE A 19 -49.47 -62.86 20.47
C PHE A 19 -49.32 -63.38 19.02
N ASN A 20 -50.31 -64.08 18.48
CA ASN A 20 -50.28 -64.52 17.08
C ASN A 20 -50.69 -63.38 16.14
N ILE A 21 -49.96 -63.20 15.06
CA ILE A 21 -50.32 -62.26 14.00
C ILE A 21 -51.51 -62.83 13.22
N ILE A 22 -52.67 -62.19 13.32
CA ILE A 22 -53.91 -62.65 12.67
C ILE A 22 -54.25 -61.87 11.40
N TYR A 23 -53.64 -60.70 11.19
CA TYR A 23 -53.76 -59.94 9.93
C TYR A 23 -52.57 -59.00 9.75
N ILE A 24 -52.19 -58.81 8.48
CA ILE A 24 -51.20 -57.83 8.03
C ILE A 24 -51.73 -57.12 6.79
N ASN A 25 -51.41 -55.83 6.62
CA ASN A 25 -51.69 -55.14 5.36
C ASN A 25 -50.58 -55.37 4.31
N LYS A 26 -50.84 -54.89 3.09
CA LYS A 26 -49.90 -54.97 1.95
C LYS A 26 -48.50 -54.45 2.31
N LYS A 27 -48.41 -53.29 2.97
CA LYS A 27 -47.13 -52.67 3.35
C LYS A 27 -46.34 -53.51 4.34
N MET A 28 -47.01 -54.12 5.31
CA MET A 28 -46.40 -55.06 6.25
C MET A 28 -45.87 -56.32 5.52
N LYS A 29 -46.67 -56.85 4.57
CA LYS A 29 -46.29 -58.01 3.76
C LYS A 29 -45.11 -57.73 2.82
N GLU A 30 -44.98 -56.51 2.30
CA GLU A 30 -43.83 -56.10 1.48
C GLU A 30 -42.51 -56.06 2.27
N ILE A 31 -42.55 -55.68 3.55
CA ILE A 31 -41.34 -55.50 4.37
C ILE A 31 -40.92 -56.83 5.04
N PHE A 32 -41.87 -57.59 5.58
CA PHE A 32 -41.58 -58.78 6.40
C PHE A 32 -42.09 -60.10 5.79
N GLY A 33 -42.68 -60.07 4.60
CA GLY A 33 -43.30 -61.24 3.98
C GLY A 33 -44.64 -61.63 4.61
N ASP A 34 -45.17 -62.80 4.23
CA ASP A 34 -46.40 -63.33 4.83
C ASP A 34 -46.10 -64.01 6.17
N VAL A 35 -46.48 -63.33 7.25
CA VAL A 35 -46.16 -63.72 8.63
C VAL A 35 -47.40 -64.03 9.47
N VAL A 36 -48.57 -64.12 8.82
CA VAL A 36 -49.81 -64.49 9.50
C VAL A 36 -49.67 -65.89 10.13
N GLY A 37 -50.09 -66.03 11.38
CA GLY A 37 -49.97 -67.24 12.19
C GLY A 37 -48.69 -67.33 13.03
N LYS A 38 -47.67 -66.50 12.77
CA LYS A 38 -46.45 -66.45 13.60
C LYS A 38 -46.63 -65.59 14.85
N LYS A 39 -45.77 -65.76 15.84
CA LYS A 39 -45.73 -64.90 17.03
C LYS A 39 -45.14 -63.54 16.69
N CYS A 40 -45.77 -62.46 17.16
CA CYS A 40 -45.33 -61.10 16.83
C CYS A 40 -43.91 -60.79 17.32
N TYR A 41 -43.53 -61.27 18.51
CA TYR A 41 -42.20 -61.02 19.09
C TYR A 41 -41.07 -61.80 18.39
N GLU A 42 -41.37 -62.96 17.79
CA GLU A 42 -40.42 -63.71 16.95
C GLU A 42 -40.18 -62.96 15.64
N VAL A 43 -41.25 -62.49 14.99
CA VAL A 43 -41.17 -61.83 13.68
C VAL A 43 -40.53 -60.45 13.78
N PHE A 44 -40.94 -59.63 14.74
CA PHE A 44 -40.50 -58.24 14.81
C PHE A 44 -39.20 -58.05 15.56
N HIS A 45 -38.93 -58.87 16.58
CA HIS A 45 -37.81 -58.65 17.49
C HIS A 45 -36.83 -59.83 17.54
N SER A 46 -37.11 -60.93 16.82
CA SER A 46 -36.30 -62.16 16.87
C SER A 46 -36.14 -62.70 18.30
N LEU A 47 -37.18 -62.56 19.13
CA LEU A 47 -37.21 -63.03 20.51
C LEU A 47 -38.06 -64.30 20.65
N ASN A 48 -37.87 -65.04 21.75
CA ASN A 48 -38.65 -66.24 22.07
C ASN A 48 -39.80 -65.96 23.06
N SER A 49 -39.90 -64.73 23.56
CA SER A 49 -40.96 -64.27 24.45
C SER A 49 -41.25 -62.78 24.22
N PRO A 50 -42.43 -62.26 24.60
CA PRO A 50 -42.71 -60.84 24.52
C PRO A 50 -41.66 -60.02 25.29
N PRO A 51 -41.05 -58.99 24.69
CA PRO A 51 -40.06 -58.15 25.37
C PRO A 51 -40.70 -57.30 26.47
N ASP A 52 -39.88 -56.81 27.42
CA ASP A 52 -40.33 -55.91 28.49
C ASP A 52 -40.97 -54.61 27.97
N PHE A 53 -40.56 -54.17 26.77
CA PHE A 53 -41.12 -53.01 26.07
C PHE A 53 -42.35 -53.33 25.20
N CYS A 54 -42.89 -54.55 25.25
CA CYS A 54 -44.04 -54.98 24.44
C CYS A 54 -45.27 -54.08 24.67
N LEU A 55 -45.76 -53.45 23.60
CA LEU A 55 -46.92 -52.54 23.67
C LEU A 55 -48.22 -53.25 24.06
N ILE A 56 -48.38 -54.53 23.72
CA ILE A 56 -49.54 -55.34 24.14
C ILE A 56 -49.53 -55.52 25.66
N LEU A 57 -48.38 -55.88 26.24
CA LEU A 57 -48.23 -56.04 27.69
C LEU A 57 -48.43 -54.70 28.41
N LYS A 58 -47.88 -53.60 27.89
CA LYS A 58 -48.11 -52.24 28.42
C LYS A 58 -49.60 -51.91 28.47
N LEU A 59 -50.35 -52.15 27.39
CA LEU A 59 -51.80 -51.95 27.36
C LEU A 59 -52.55 -52.83 28.36
N LEU A 60 -52.15 -54.10 28.50
CA LEU A 60 -52.76 -55.01 29.48
C LEU A 60 -52.50 -54.57 30.93
N ARG A 61 -51.38 -53.87 31.18
CA ARG A 61 -51.07 -53.21 32.47
C ARG A 61 -51.76 -51.85 32.65
N GLY A 62 -52.52 -51.37 31.66
CA GLY A 62 -53.19 -50.07 31.69
C GLY A 62 -52.31 -48.88 31.31
N GLU A 63 -51.11 -49.12 30.76
CA GLU A 63 -50.22 -48.09 30.24
C GLU A 63 -50.62 -47.67 28.81
N LYS A 64 -50.03 -46.58 28.29
CA LYS A 64 -50.22 -46.16 26.90
C LYS A 64 -49.58 -47.16 25.94
N GLY A 65 -50.29 -47.54 24.88
CA GLY A 65 -49.80 -48.43 23.82
C GLY A 65 -49.01 -47.73 22.72
N GLU A 66 -48.22 -46.70 23.00
CA GLU A 66 -47.49 -45.93 21.97
C GLU A 66 -46.01 -45.84 22.32
N GLU A 67 -45.13 -46.13 21.35
CA GLU A 67 -43.66 -45.96 21.49
C GLU A 67 -42.99 -45.60 20.16
N GLU A 68 -41.80 -44.99 20.27
CA GLU A 68 -40.86 -44.83 19.16
C GLU A 68 -39.66 -45.75 19.37
N PHE A 69 -39.36 -46.62 18.41
CA PHE A 69 -38.17 -47.46 18.49
C PHE A 69 -37.48 -47.61 17.13
N TYR A 70 -36.17 -47.85 17.20
CA TYR A 70 -35.35 -48.17 16.04
C TYR A 70 -35.36 -49.67 15.83
N GLU A 71 -35.70 -50.13 14.62
CA GLU A 71 -35.65 -51.54 14.25
C GLU A 71 -34.34 -51.80 13.48
N PRO A 72 -33.33 -52.44 14.10
CA PRO A 72 -32.02 -52.63 13.48
C PRO A 72 -32.05 -53.52 12.25
N SER A 73 -32.98 -54.49 12.18
CA SER A 73 -33.07 -55.44 11.07
C SER A 73 -33.37 -54.78 9.72
N ILE A 74 -34.04 -53.63 9.73
CA ILE A 74 -34.38 -52.85 8.52
C ILE A 74 -33.86 -51.42 8.55
N GLY A 75 -33.12 -51.04 9.59
CA GLY A 75 -32.42 -49.75 9.71
C GLY A 75 -33.35 -48.53 9.73
N ARG A 76 -34.53 -48.65 10.36
CA ARG A 76 -35.58 -47.61 10.34
C ARG A 76 -36.15 -47.33 11.71
N TRP A 77 -36.57 -46.09 11.91
CA TRP A 77 -37.33 -45.68 13.10
C TRP A 77 -38.83 -45.79 12.83
N PHE A 78 -39.55 -46.39 13.78
CA PHE A 78 -41.00 -46.47 13.74
C PHE A 78 -41.61 -45.82 14.96
N LYS A 79 -42.71 -45.10 14.73
CA LYS A 79 -43.67 -44.74 15.77
C LYS A 79 -44.82 -45.75 15.71
N VAL A 80 -44.97 -46.56 16.76
CA VAL A 80 -45.95 -47.64 16.82
C VAL A 80 -47.01 -47.31 17.84
N VAL A 81 -48.27 -47.30 17.41
CA VAL A 81 -49.45 -47.16 18.26
C VAL A 81 -50.21 -48.48 18.26
N THR A 82 -50.55 -48.96 19.44
CA THR A 82 -51.27 -50.21 19.67
C THR A 82 -52.56 -49.90 20.39
N ASN A 83 -53.67 -50.48 19.92
CA ASN A 83 -54.97 -50.35 20.55
C ASN A 83 -55.64 -51.71 20.72
N LYS A 84 -56.28 -51.92 21.88
CA LYS A 84 -57.12 -53.10 22.12
C LYS A 84 -58.48 -52.92 21.44
N ILE A 85 -58.86 -53.87 20.59
CA ILE A 85 -60.11 -53.86 19.83
C ILE A 85 -60.85 -55.21 19.97
N LYS A 86 -62.12 -55.24 19.54
CA LYS A 86 -62.83 -56.50 19.28
C LYS A 86 -62.78 -56.81 17.79
N PHE A 87 -62.27 -57.99 17.43
CA PHE A 87 -62.22 -58.48 16.05
C PHE A 87 -62.89 -59.86 16.01
N ASN A 88 -63.97 -59.99 15.24
CA ASN A 88 -64.80 -61.21 15.17
C ASN A 88 -65.23 -61.77 16.55
N GLY A 89 -65.58 -60.87 17.48
CA GLY A 89 -66.03 -61.24 18.83
C GLY A 89 -64.91 -61.59 19.83
N LYS A 90 -63.66 -61.71 19.39
CA LYS A 90 -62.48 -61.93 20.24
C LYS A 90 -61.70 -60.63 20.45
N THR A 91 -60.90 -60.57 21.51
CA THR A 91 -59.95 -59.48 21.71
C THR A 91 -58.83 -59.58 20.66
N ALA A 92 -58.43 -58.43 20.12
CA ALA A 92 -57.23 -58.31 19.30
C ALA A 92 -56.56 -56.96 19.56
N PHE A 93 -55.31 -56.84 19.17
CA PHE A 93 -54.47 -55.65 19.30
C PHE A 93 -54.12 -55.16 17.90
N LEU A 94 -54.56 -53.95 17.58
CA LEU A 94 -54.24 -53.27 16.33
C LEU A 94 -52.97 -52.45 16.50
N HIS A 95 -51.89 -52.88 15.85
CA HIS A 95 -50.65 -52.14 15.71
C HIS A 95 -50.68 -51.30 14.44
N LEU A 96 -50.40 -50.02 14.59
CA LEU A 96 -50.19 -49.06 13.52
C LEU A 96 -48.76 -48.52 13.65
N ALA A 97 -47.90 -48.83 12.69
CA ALA A 97 -46.51 -48.37 12.69
C ALA A 97 -46.25 -47.41 11.52
N GLY A 98 -45.86 -46.18 11.84
CA GLY A 98 -45.44 -45.16 10.87
C GLY A 98 -43.92 -45.02 10.85
N ASP A 99 -43.34 -44.97 9.65
CA ASP A 99 -41.91 -44.71 9.47
C ASP A 99 -41.62 -43.23 9.78
N ILE A 100 -40.78 -42.98 10.79
CA ILE A 100 -40.37 -41.64 11.23
C ILE A 100 -38.87 -41.39 10.96
N THR A 101 -38.23 -42.23 10.14
CA THR A 101 -36.78 -42.20 9.91
C THR A 101 -36.30 -40.84 9.41
N GLU A 102 -36.99 -40.24 8.43
CA GLU A 102 -36.63 -38.92 7.89
C GLU A 102 -36.81 -37.80 8.93
N ILE A 103 -37.80 -37.91 9.81
CA ILE A 103 -38.00 -36.98 10.93
C ILE A 103 -36.80 -37.06 11.89
N LYS A 104 -36.41 -38.28 12.29
CA LYS A 104 -35.27 -38.50 13.19
C LYS A 104 -33.94 -38.04 12.59
N LYS A 105 -33.68 -38.33 11.32
CA LYS A 105 -32.50 -37.83 10.60
C LYS A 105 -32.46 -36.30 10.57
N THR A 106 -33.59 -35.65 10.30
CA THR A 106 -33.68 -34.19 10.27
C THR A 106 -33.43 -33.58 11.65
N GLU A 107 -34.01 -34.17 12.70
CA GLU A 107 -33.76 -33.76 14.09
C GLU A 107 -32.27 -33.90 14.49
N GLU A 108 -31.64 -35.00 14.07
CA GLU A 108 -30.22 -35.24 14.32
C GLU A 108 -29.32 -34.24 13.59
N ILE A 109 -29.57 -34.00 12.29
CA ILE A 109 -28.84 -33.00 11.50
C ILE A 109 -28.98 -31.61 12.14
N ALA A 110 -30.19 -31.20 12.51
CA ALA A 110 -30.41 -29.91 13.18
C ALA A 110 -29.65 -29.81 14.51
N ARG A 111 -29.63 -30.89 15.31
CA ARG A 111 -28.86 -30.96 16.56
C ARG A 111 -27.36 -30.85 16.30
N LEU A 112 -26.85 -31.53 15.28
CA LEU A 112 -25.43 -31.50 14.91
C LEU A 112 -25.00 -30.12 14.42
N ILE A 113 -25.80 -29.46 13.59
CA ILE A 113 -25.53 -28.07 13.15
C ILE A 113 -25.49 -27.13 14.35
N PHE A 114 -26.52 -27.19 15.21
CA PHE A 114 -26.60 -26.34 16.39
C PHE A 114 -25.37 -26.49 17.30
N ARG A 115 -24.89 -27.73 17.51
CA ARG A 115 -23.76 -28.01 18.40
C ARG A 115 -22.39 -27.73 17.81
N ASN A 116 -22.18 -28.01 16.53
CA ASN A 116 -20.84 -28.03 15.92
C ASN A 116 -20.53 -26.79 15.07
N THR A 117 -21.49 -25.88 14.88
CA THR A 117 -21.20 -24.59 14.24
C THR A 117 -20.19 -23.79 15.06
N VAL A 118 -19.42 -22.94 14.38
CA VAL A 118 -18.53 -21.95 15.01
C VAL A 118 -19.26 -20.67 15.41
N GLU A 119 -20.49 -20.48 14.91
CA GLU A 119 -21.31 -19.33 15.28
C GLU A 119 -22.00 -19.54 16.62
N GLY A 120 -21.95 -18.51 17.46
CA GLY A 120 -22.76 -18.47 18.67
C GLY A 120 -24.24 -18.42 18.29
N ILE A 121 -25.01 -19.40 18.74
CA ILE A 121 -26.45 -19.46 18.54
C ILE A 121 -27.14 -19.37 19.90
N ALA A 122 -28.00 -18.36 20.03
CA ALA A 122 -28.95 -18.24 21.12
C ALA A 122 -30.38 -18.28 20.59
N ILE A 123 -31.25 -19.08 21.19
CA ILE A 123 -32.67 -19.11 20.83
C ILE A 123 -33.45 -18.50 21.99
N THR A 124 -34.36 -17.59 21.68
CA THR A 124 -35.25 -16.96 22.66
C THR A 124 -36.73 -17.21 22.37
N ASP A 125 -37.55 -17.19 23.40
CA ASP A 125 -39.01 -17.08 23.25
C ASP A 125 -39.42 -15.69 22.71
N GLY A 126 -40.73 -15.49 22.50
CA GLY A 126 -41.29 -14.21 22.02
C GLY A 126 -41.17 -13.04 22.99
N ASN A 127 -40.73 -13.29 24.22
CA ASN A 127 -40.43 -12.27 25.22
C ASN A 127 -38.92 -12.02 25.35
N GLY A 128 -38.09 -12.60 24.48
CA GLY A 128 -36.62 -12.48 24.53
C GLY A 128 -35.95 -13.27 25.66
N THR A 129 -36.64 -14.24 26.25
CA THR A 129 -36.08 -15.14 27.26
C THR A 129 -35.27 -16.24 26.58
N ILE A 130 -34.01 -16.45 26.99
CA ILE A 130 -33.14 -17.47 26.41
C ILE A 130 -33.64 -18.87 26.78
N ILE A 131 -33.90 -19.69 25.76
CA ILE A 131 -34.32 -21.08 25.88
C ILE A 131 -33.26 -22.07 25.40
N ARG A 132 -32.32 -21.66 24.55
CA ARG A 132 -31.18 -22.48 24.11
C ARG A 132 -29.93 -21.63 23.89
N TRP A 133 -28.78 -22.22 24.15
CA TRP A 133 -27.46 -21.61 23.99
C TRP A 133 -26.47 -22.67 23.54
N ASN A 134 -25.83 -22.50 22.38
CA ASN A 134 -24.96 -23.54 21.83
C ASN A 134 -23.53 -23.50 22.37
N PRO A 135 -22.72 -24.56 22.18
CA PRO A 135 -21.34 -24.60 22.67
C PRO A 135 -20.43 -23.48 22.11
N ALA A 136 -20.66 -23.02 20.88
CA ALA A 136 -19.90 -21.90 20.33
C ALA A 136 -20.22 -20.58 21.04
N ALA A 137 -21.48 -20.37 21.41
CA ALA A 137 -21.90 -19.23 22.21
C ALA A 137 -21.20 -19.24 23.57
N GLU A 138 -21.06 -20.41 24.22
CA GLU A 138 -20.28 -20.54 25.46
C GLU A 138 -18.81 -20.17 25.27
N LYS A 139 -18.17 -20.62 24.19
CA LYS A 139 -16.76 -20.27 23.89
C LYS A 139 -16.57 -18.78 23.61
N ILE A 140 -17.53 -18.14 22.95
CA ILE A 140 -17.44 -16.72 22.60
C ILE A 140 -17.67 -15.83 23.82
N THR A 141 -18.65 -16.15 24.66
CA THR A 141 -19.06 -15.29 25.78
C THR A 141 -18.52 -15.71 27.14
N GLY A 142 -17.94 -16.90 27.26
CA GLY A 142 -17.53 -17.49 28.53
C GLY A 142 -18.69 -17.89 29.46
N LEU A 143 -19.95 -17.81 28.99
CA LEU A 143 -21.14 -18.16 29.77
C LEU A 143 -21.75 -19.47 29.30
N THR A 144 -22.02 -20.38 30.24
CA THR A 144 -22.65 -21.68 29.97
C THR A 144 -24.15 -21.54 29.72
N GLU A 145 -24.74 -22.50 29.01
CA GLU A 145 -26.20 -22.55 28.78
C GLU A 145 -26.97 -22.48 30.11
N LYS A 146 -26.48 -23.17 31.15
CA LYS A 146 -27.10 -23.18 32.49
C LYS A 146 -27.13 -21.80 33.14
N GLU A 147 -26.11 -20.97 32.93
CA GLU A 147 -26.02 -19.64 33.53
C GLU A 147 -26.93 -18.62 32.85
N VAL A 148 -27.23 -18.83 31.56
CA VAL A 148 -28.04 -17.89 30.76
C VAL A 148 -29.49 -18.34 30.57
N PHE A 149 -29.79 -19.62 30.75
CA PHE A 149 -31.12 -20.19 30.58
C PHE A 149 -32.16 -19.45 31.44
N GLY A 150 -33.28 -19.05 30.83
CA GLY A 150 -34.36 -18.34 31.51
C GLY A 150 -34.11 -16.84 31.74
N LYS A 151 -32.93 -16.30 31.43
CA LYS A 151 -32.63 -14.86 31.50
C LYS A 151 -32.98 -14.15 30.19
N LYS A 152 -33.10 -12.82 30.22
CA LYS A 152 -33.32 -12.04 29.00
C LYS A 152 -32.04 -11.87 28.22
N LEU A 153 -32.14 -11.95 26.90
CA LEU A 153 -30.99 -11.79 26.00
C LEU A 153 -30.28 -10.43 26.18
N TRP A 154 -31.04 -9.34 26.32
CA TRP A 154 -30.46 -8.01 26.57
C TRP A 154 -29.79 -7.90 27.94
N ASP A 155 -30.23 -8.65 28.96
CA ASP A 155 -29.57 -8.65 30.27
C ASP A 155 -28.19 -9.30 30.18
N ILE A 156 -28.10 -10.41 29.43
CA ILE A 156 -26.83 -11.10 29.17
C ILE A 156 -25.89 -10.23 28.31
N ILE A 157 -26.39 -9.64 27.23
CA ILE A 157 -25.55 -8.77 26.40
C ILE A 157 -25.07 -7.56 27.22
N PHE A 158 -25.95 -6.93 28.00
CA PHE A 158 -25.58 -5.80 28.85
C PHE A 158 -24.57 -6.18 29.93
N SER A 159 -24.65 -7.39 30.50
CA SER A 159 -23.68 -7.86 31.49
C SER A 159 -22.29 -8.07 30.90
N LEU A 160 -22.22 -8.44 29.62
CA LEU A 160 -20.98 -8.67 28.86
C LEU A 160 -20.33 -7.39 28.32
N LEU A 161 -20.98 -6.21 28.37
CA LEU A 161 -20.35 -4.97 27.88
C LEU A 161 -19.15 -4.55 28.76
N PRO A 162 -18.15 -3.85 28.19
CA PRO A 162 -17.14 -3.15 28.97
C PRO A 162 -17.76 -2.16 29.96
N LYS A 163 -17.15 -1.99 31.14
CA LYS A 163 -17.70 -1.16 32.24
C LYS A 163 -18.01 0.27 31.80
N GLU A 164 -17.14 0.86 30.99
CA GLU A 164 -17.27 2.21 30.43
C GLU A 164 -18.44 2.38 29.45
N LYS A 165 -18.93 1.29 28.84
CA LYS A 165 -20.07 1.30 27.91
C LYS A 165 -21.41 1.03 28.61
N LYS A 166 -21.41 0.60 29.87
CA LYS A 166 -22.63 0.31 30.63
C LYS A 166 -23.31 1.60 31.10
N ASN A 167 -24.40 1.97 30.45
CA ASN A 167 -25.26 3.06 30.90
C ASN A 167 -26.76 2.75 30.68
N LYS A 168 -27.62 3.46 31.42
CA LYS A 168 -29.09 3.23 31.40
C LYS A 168 -29.71 3.46 30.02
N MET A 169 -29.18 4.43 29.25
CA MET A 169 -29.70 4.76 27.93
C MET A 169 -29.41 3.65 26.93
N PHE A 170 -28.19 3.10 26.96
CA PHE A 170 -27.79 1.95 26.16
C PHE A 170 -28.58 0.69 26.51
N TYR A 171 -28.82 0.42 27.79
CA TYR A 171 -29.67 -0.71 28.19
C TYR A 171 -31.08 -0.59 27.63
N LYS A 172 -31.67 0.62 27.69
CA LYS A 172 -33.01 0.88 27.15
C LYS A 172 -33.04 0.67 25.64
N ASP A 173 -32.07 1.22 24.91
CA ASP A 173 -31.92 1.08 23.46
C ASP A 173 -31.75 -0.40 23.05
N LEU A 174 -30.87 -1.13 23.75
CA LEU A 174 -30.64 -2.56 23.52
C LEU A 174 -31.93 -3.38 23.71
N LYS A 175 -32.65 -3.14 24.82
CA LYS A 175 -33.91 -3.82 25.12
C LYS A 175 -34.97 -3.54 24.06
N GLU A 176 -35.11 -2.28 23.65
CA GLU A 176 -36.08 -1.85 22.64
C GLU A 176 -35.77 -2.48 21.28
N LYS A 177 -34.53 -2.37 20.81
CA LYS A 177 -34.05 -2.94 19.54
C LYS A 177 -34.15 -4.46 19.46
N ILE A 178 -33.87 -5.18 20.56
CA ILE A 178 -34.03 -6.64 20.60
C ILE A 178 -35.50 -7.01 20.64
N SER A 179 -36.31 -6.30 21.45
CA SER A 179 -37.75 -6.55 21.52
C SER A 179 -38.47 -6.29 20.20
N GLU A 180 -38.05 -5.27 19.46
CA GLU A 180 -38.56 -4.95 18.12
C GLU A 180 -38.14 -6.03 17.11
N ALA A 181 -36.85 -6.40 17.08
CA ALA A 181 -36.33 -7.43 16.16
C ALA A 181 -36.96 -8.81 16.35
N ILE A 182 -37.46 -9.13 17.55
CA ILE A 182 -38.21 -10.36 17.83
C ILE A 182 -39.64 -10.30 17.25
N LYS A 183 -40.20 -9.09 17.08
CA LYS A 183 -41.61 -8.85 16.70
C LYS A 183 -41.80 -8.51 15.22
N THR A 184 -40.82 -7.90 14.56
CA THR A 184 -40.90 -7.56 13.14
C THR A 184 -40.69 -8.79 12.27
N LYS A 185 -41.29 -8.87 11.08
CA LYS A 185 -40.98 -9.94 10.10
C LYS A 185 -39.66 -9.68 9.37
N ASP A 186 -39.28 -8.43 9.30
CA ASP A 186 -38.02 -7.96 8.74
C ASP A 186 -36.99 -8.03 9.87
N GLY A 187 -35.99 -8.91 9.73
CA GLY A 187 -34.90 -9.02 10.69
C GLY A 187 -34.18 -7.68 10.87
N ALA A 188 -33.44 -7.53 11.97
CA ALA A 188 -32.63 -6.32 12.17
C ALA A 188 -31.46 -6.28 11.16
N ASP A 189 -31.22 -5.11 10.56
CA ASP A 189 -30.16 -4.87 9.57
C ASP A 189 -28.77 -5.33 10.07
N GLU A 190 -28.03 -6.05 9.22
CA GLU A 190 -26.76 -6.71 9.54
C GLU A 190 -25.61 -5.73 9.86
N LYS A 191 -25.69 -4.48 9.42
CA LYS A 191 -24.59 -3.51 9.52
C LYS A 191 -24.50 -2.80 10.88
N ASP A 192 -25.59 -2.72 11.64
CA ASP A 192 -25.69 -1.82 12.80
C ASP A 192 -25.52 -2.50 14.18
N ARG A 193 -25.10 -3.77 14.23
CA ARG A 193 -24.98 -4.53 15.49
C ARG A 193 -23.61 -5.17 15.70
N GLN A 194 -22.56 -4.37 15.54
CA GLN A 194 -21.26 -4.67 16.12
C GLN A 194 -21.15 -4.03 17.50
N TYR A 195 -20.75 -4.81 18.51
CA TYR A 195 -20.47 -4.29 19.84
C TYR A 195 -19.32 -5.06 20.48
N GLU A 196 -18.69 -4.41 21.44
CA GLU A 196 -17.59 -5.00 22.20
C GLU A 196 -18.15 -5.70 23.45
N ILE A 197 -17.60 -6.87 23.76
CA ILE A 197 -17.81 -7.57 25.01
C ILE A 197 -16.50 -7.70 25.79
N GLU A 198 -16.59 -7.85 27.09
CA GLU A 198 -15.49 -8.10 28.02
C GLU A 198 -15.80 -9.38 28.81
N LEU A 199 -14.93 -10.38 28.66
CA LEU A 199 -15.00 -11.64 29.36
C LEU A 199 -14.55 -11.49 30.82
N SER A 200 -14.86 -12.48 31.67
CA SER A 200 -14.50 -12.47 33.09
C SER A 200 -12.98 -12.45 33.34
N ASN A 201 -12.18 -12.92 32.39
CA ASN A 201 -10.71 -12.86 32.40
C ASN A 201 -10.15 -11.50 31.93
N GLY A 202 -11.00 -10.54 31.55
CA GLY A 202 -10.63 -9.22 31.02
C GLY A 202 -10.38 -9.18 29.51
N GLU A 203 -10.46 -10.31 28.80
CA GLU A 203 -10.33 -10.36 27.35
C GLU A 203 -11.50 -9.64 26.67
N ARG A 204 -11.19 -8.79 25.68
CA ARG A 204 -12.18 -8.02 24.93
C ARG A 204 -12.37 -8.59 23.53
N LYS A 205 -13.64 -8.66 23.11
CA LYS A 205 -14.01 -9.20 21.80
C LYS A 205 -15.00 -8.30 21.09
N ILE A 206 -14.88 -8.18 19.78
CA ILE A 206 -15.85 -7.50 18.92
C ILE A 206 -16.81 -8.56 18.36
N ILE A 207 -18.08 -8.41 18.68
CA ILE A 207 -19.14 -9.34 18.30
C ILE A 207 -20.00 -8.71 17.21
N LYS A 208 -20.14 -9.41 16.09
CA LYS A 208 -21.18 -9.12 15.08
C LYS A 208 -22.39 -10.01 15.35
N GLN A 209 -23.55 -9.42 15.59
CA GLN A 209 -24.78 -10.15 15.91
C GLN A 209 -25.91 -9.91 14.91
N VAL A 210 -26.63 -10.97 14.55
CA VAL A 210 -27.86 -10.94 13.75
C VAL A 210 -28.97 -11.62 14.56
N ILE A 211 -30.18 -11.06 14.57
CA ILE A 211 -31.36 -11.64 15.23
C ILE A 211 -32.44 -11.87 14.18
N ILE A 212 -32.84 -13.12 14.03
CA ILE A 212 -33.82 -13.56 13.05
C ILE A 212 -35.09 -14.04 13.79
N PRO A 213 -36.24 -13.41 13.56
CA PRO A 213 -37.51 -13.86 14.12
C PRO A 213 -38.02 -15.10 13.37
N ILE A 214 -38.49 -16.11 14.11
CA ILE A 214 -39.02 -17.36 13.56
C ILE A 214 -40.43 -17.59 14.11
N LYS A 215 -41.37 -17.88 13.21
CA LYS A 215 -42.74 -18.24 13.60
C LYS A 215 -42.78 -19.64 14.21
N SER A 216 -43.40 -19.74 15.38
CA SER A 216 -43.60 -20.97 16.16
C SER A 216 -45.10 -21.22 16.40
N SER A 217 -45.45 -22.42 16.87
CA SER A 217 -46.82 -22.77 17.27
C SER A 217 -47.36 -21.94 18.44
N LYS A 218 -46.47 -21.36 19.26
CA LYS A 218 -46.80 -20.50 20.41
C LYS A 218 -46.61 -19.00 20.16
N GLY A 219 -46.43 -18.57 18.91
CA GLY A 219 -46.16 -17.17 18.55
C GLY A 219 -44.82 -16.99 17.84
N PHE A 220 -44.11 -15.89 18.09
CA PHE A 220 -42.78 -15.66 17.54
C PHE A 220 -41.70 -16.13 18.52
N MET A 221 -40.62 -16.69 18.00
CA MET A 221 -39.34 -16.93 18.68
C MET A 221 -38.28 -16.11 17.95
N ALA A 222 -37.07 -16.01 18.50
CA ALA A 222 -35.94 -15.46 17.76
C ALA A 222 -34.72 -16.33 17.88
N VAL A 223 -33.95 -16.40 16.80
CA VAL A 223 -32.63 -17.01 16.76
C VAL A 223 -31.63 -15.90 16.55
N SER A 224 -30.73 -15.76 17.52
CA SER A 224 -29.58 -14.88 17.41
C SER A 224 -28.36 -15.67 16.97
N PHE A 225 -27.73 -15.18 15.91
CA PHE A 225 -26.40 -15.60 15.48
C PHE A 225 -25.41 -14.54 15.88
N PHE A 226 -24.26 -14.92 16.43
CA PHE A 226 -23.20 -13.98 16.71
C PHE A 226 -21.83 -14.60 16.53
N ARG A 227 -20.89 -13.77 16.05
CA ARG A 227 -19.53 -14.18 15.71
C ARG A 227 -18.52 -13.21 16.30
N ASP A 228 -17.44 -13.77 16.81
CA ASP A 228 -16.22 -13.03 17.15
C ASP A 228 -15.52 -12.56 15.87
N VAL A 229 -15.45 -11.26 15.66
CA VAL A 229 -14.79 -10.61 14.51
C VAL A 229 -13.57 -9.80 14.94
N THR A 230 -13.08 -10.00 16.17
CA THR A 230 -11.98 -9.22 16.76
C THR A 230 -10.72 -9.26 15.91
N GLU A 231 -10.30 -10.44 15.46
CA GLU A 231 -9.11 -10.61 14.63
C GLU A 231 -9.28 -9.95 13.25
N ILE A 232 -10.46 -10.10 12.64
CA ILE A 232 -10.77 -9.54 11.31
C ILE A 232 -10.77 -8.01 11.37
N GLU A 233 -11.46 -7.42 12.34
CA GLU A 233 -11.51 -5.97 12.51
C GLU A 233 -10.15 -5.41 12.97
N GLY A 234 -9.42 -6.15 13.81
CA GLY A 234 -8.04 -5.81 14.20
C GLY A 234 -7.08 -5.77 13.01
N LEU A 235 -7.12 -6.78 12.13
CA LEU A 235 -6.34 -6.82 10.89
C LEU A 235 -6.76 -5.71 9.92
N ARG A 236 -8.07 -5.45 9.80
CA ARG A 236 -8.60 -4.39 8.93
C ARG A 236 -8.14 -3.01 9.39
N GLU A 237 -8.19 -2.74 10.68
CA GLU A 237 -7.72 -1.46 11.23
C GLU A 237 -6.20 -1.35 11.16
N ALA A 238 -5.46 -2.43 11.45
CA ALA A 238 -4.00 -2.46 11.28
C ALA A 238 -3.60 -2.17 9.82
N TYR A 239 -4.27 -2.82 8.86
CA TYR A 239 -4.08 -2.55 7.44
C TYR A 239 -4.40 -1.09 7.09
N ARG A 240 -5.54 -0.57 7.56
CA ARG A 240 -5.93 0.82 7.35
C ARG A 240 -4.88 1.77 7.89
N VAL A 241 -4.39 1.57 9.12
CA VAL A 241 -3.33 2.39 9.73
C VAL A 241 -2.03 2.30 8.93
N LEU A 242 -1.57 1.11 8.58
CA LEU A 242 -0.32 0.92 7.84
C LEU A 242 -0.34 1.56 6.45
N VAL A 243 -1.49 1.51 5.78
CA VAL A 243 -1.64 2.00 4.42
C VAL A 243 -2.02 3.49 4.38
N GLU A 244 -3.02 3.92 5.15
CA GLU A 244 -3.49 5.31 5.20
C GLU A 244 -2.48 6.24 5.89
N ASN A 245 -1.83 5.79 6.98
CA ASN A 245 -0.82 6.59 7.68
C ASN A 245 0.61 6.31 7.19
N SER A 246 0.77 5.59 6.07
CA SER A 246 2.06 5.46 5.41
C SER A 246 2.62 6.85 5.09
N LEU A 247 3.91 7.07 5.34
CA LEU A 247 4.62 8.27 4.89
C LEU A 247 4.88 8.25 3.38
N GLN A 248 4.79 7.08 2.76
CA GLN A 248 5.02 6.87 1.34
C GLN A 248 3.69 6.83 0.60
N GLY A 249 3.65 7.48 -0.57
CA GLY A 249 2.57 7.31 -1.51
C GLY A 249 2.58 5.88 -2.03
N LEU A 250 1.46 5.18 -1.90
CA LEU A 250 1.27 3.82 -2.40
C LEU A 250 0.19 3.84 -3.48
N ILE A 251 0.51 3.32 -4.66
CA ILE A 251 -0.45 3.11 -5.74
C ILE A 251 -0.35 1.70 -6.32
N ILE A 252 -1.45 1.19 -6.84
CA ILE A 252 -1.48 0.00 -7.67
C ILE A 252 -1.93 0.40 -9.07
N PHE A 253 -1.10 0.08 -10.06
CA PHE A 253 -1.29 0.41 -11.45
C PHE A 253 -1.52 -0.85 -12.30
N GLN A 254 -2.59 -0.83 -13.10
CA GLN A 254 -2.91 -1.85 -14.11
C GLN A 254 -3.02 -1.15 -15.49
N ASP A 255 -4.23 -1.09 -16.05
CA ASP A 255 -4.64 -0.21 -17.17
C ASP A 255 -4.98 1.22 -16.71
N GLY A 256 -5.02 1.42 -15.39
CA GLY A 256 -5.18 2.70 -14.69
C GLY A 256 -4.76 2.56 -13.22
N ILE A 257 -4.97 3.61 -12.42
CA ILE A 257 -4.75 3.53 -10.97
C ILE A 257 -5.97 2.87 -10.32
N VAL A 258 -5.79 1.66 -9.78
CA VAL A 258 -6.86 0.88 -9.13
C VAL A 258 -6.83 0.97 -7.61
N PHE A 259 -5.78 1.56 -7.06
CA PHE A 259 -5.64 1.85 -5.64
C PHE A 259 -4.68 3.03 -5.45
N ALA A 260 -5.00 3.94 -4.53
CA ALA A 260 -4.08 4.96 -4.03
C ALA A 260 -4.35 5.23 -2.55
N ASN A 261 -3.30 5.33 -1.72
CA ASN A 261 -3.45 5.70 -0.31
C ASN A 261 -3.48 7.22 -0.10
N GLN A 262 -3.79 7.64 1.13
CA GLN A 262 -3.89 9.06 1.48
C GLN A 262 -2.58 9.85 1.27
N ALA A 263 -1.41 9.22 1.46
CA ALA A 263 -0.13 9.87 1.22
C ALA A 263 0.12 10.15 -0.28
N ALA A 264 -0.30 9.24 -1.17
CA ALA A 264 -0.27 9.47 -2.61
C ALA A 264 -1.17 10.65 -2.99
N GLU A 265 -2.36 10.76 -2.39
CA GLU A 265 -3.25 11.90 -2.62
C GLU A 265 -2.62 13.22 -2.16
N LYS A 266 -2.04 13.24 -0.96
CA LYS A 266 -1.38 14.44 -0.40
C LYS A 266 -0.19 14.88 -1.25
N LEU A 267 0.63 13.93 -1.72
CA LEU A 267 1.83 14.23 -2.51
C LEU A 267 1.47 14.67 -3.93
N THR A 268 0.51 14.02 -4.58
CA THR A 268 0.16 14.33 -5.98
C THR A 268 -0.86 15.46 -6.12
N GLY A 269 -1.65 15.72 -5.07
CA GLY A 269 -2.77 16.65 -5.07
C GLY A 269 -4.06 16.08 -5.68
N TYR A 270 -4.04 14.84 -6.17
CA TYR A 270 -5.21 14.19 -6.79
C TYR A 270 -5.88 13.22 -5.81
N LYS A 271 -7.21 13.21 -5.79
CA LYS A 271 -7.97 12.19 -5.07
C LYS A 271 -8.01 10.89 -5.85
N PHE A 272 -8.07 9.75 -5.16
CA PHE A 272 -8.17 8.44 -5.79
C PHE A 272 -9.37 8.36 -6.74
N ASP A 273 -10.52 8.91 -6.32
CA ASP A 273 -11.74 8.95 -7.13
C ASP A 273 -11.59 9.75 -8.43
N GLU A 274 -10.65 10.71 -8.48
CA GLU A 274 -10.36 11.50 -9.67
C GLU A 274 -9.45 10.75 -10.64
N VAL A 275 -8.46 10.00 -10.11
CA VAL A 275 -7.47 9.31 -10.94
C VAL A 275 -7.91 7.92 -11.39
N LYS A 276 -8.82 7.28 -10.66
CA LYS A 276 -9.33 5.93 -11.01
C LYS A 276 -10.07 5.89 -12.35
N SER A 277 -10.60 7.02 -12.79
CA SER A 277 -11.35 7.17 -14.05
C SER A 277 -10.48 7.65 -15.22
N LEU A 278 -9.21 7.97 -14.97
CA LEU A 278 -8.29 8.43 -15.99
C LEU A 278 -7.76 7.27 -16.83
N SER A 279 -7.70 7.48 -18.14
CA SER A 279 -7.01 6.57 -19.06
C SER A 279 -5.50 6.55 -18.80
N ALA A 280 -4.85 5.47 -19.20
CA ALA A 280 -3.39 5.35 -19.14
C ALA A 280 -2.67 6.55 -19.80
N ASN A 281 -3.17 7.04 -20.94
CA ASN A 281 -2.61 8.22 -21.61
C ASN A 281 -2.75 9.52 -20.80
N GLN A 282 -3.83 9.69 -20.02
CA GLN A 282 -3.98 10.84 -19.13
C GLN A 282 -3.03 10.73 -17.93
N LEU A 283 -2.87 9.53 -17.37
CA LEU A 283 -1.91 9.27 -16.30
C LEU A 283 -0.47 9.52 -16.76
N LYS A 284 -0.12 9.13 -17.99
CA LYS A 284 1.19 9.40 -18.62
C LYS A 284 1.51 10.91 -18.64
N LYS A 285 0.50 11.78 -18.76
CA LYS A 285 0.69 13.25 -18.75
C LYS A 285 1.06 13.81 -17.38
N MET A 286 0.81 13.08 -16.29
CA MET A 286 1.21 13.46 -14.94
C MET A 286 2.72 13.29 -14.71
N ILE A 287 3.42 12.55 -15.60
CA ILE A 287 4.88 12.48 -15.61
C ILE A 287 5.42 13.68 -16.39
N HIS A 288 6.48 14.30 -15.86
CA HIS A 288 7.15 15.41 -16.50
C HIS A 288 7.58 15.05 -17.93
N PRO A 289 7.46 15.96 -18.93
CA PRO A 289 7.73 15.65 -20.34
C PRO A 289 9.06 14.93 -20.61
N TYR A 290 10.16 15.39 -19.99
CA TYR A 290 11.49 14.78 -20.12
C TYR A 290 11.60 13.34 -19.54
N ASP A 291 10.77 13.01 -18.55
CA ASP A 291 10.80 11.68 -17.91
C ASP A 291 9.77 10.71 -18.49
N ARG A 292 8.77 11.24 -19.21
CA ARG A 292 7.55 10.54 -19.60
C ARG A 292 7.80 9.25 -20.36
N GLU A 293 8.53 9.29 -21.48
CA GLU A 293 8.73 8.11 -22.33
C GLU A 293 9.56 7.04 -21.62
N ARG A 294 10.63 7.46 -20.93
CA ARG A 294 11.52 6.57 -20.16
C ARG A 294 10.76 5.83 -19.06
N VAL A 295 10.01 6.56 -18.23
CA VAL A 295 9.25 5.99 -17.10
C VAL A 295 8.14 5.07 -17.61
N TRP A 296 7.43 5.49 -18.67
CA TRP A 296 6.33 4.72 -19.22
C TRP A 296 6.78 3.39 -19.82
N LYS A 297 7.86 3.40 -20.60
CA LYS A 297 8.48 2.19 -21.15
C LYS A 297 8.85 1.18 -20.06
N ILE A 298 9.43 1.66 -18.95
CA ILE A 298 9.78 0.82 -17.79
C ILE A 298 8.53 0.18 -17.17
N ALA A 299 7.41 0.90 -17.09
CA ALA A 299 6.15 0.35 -16.59
C ALA A 299 5.57 -0.72 -17.53
N GLU A 300 5.59 -0.49 -18.84
CA GLU A 300 5.13 -1.46 -19.85
C GLU A 300 5.97 -2.75 -19.84
N GLU A 301 7.31 -2.62 -19.79
CA GLU A 301 8.22 -3.75 -19.69
C GLU A 301 7.97 -4.56 -18.43
N ARG A 302 7.73 -3.89 -17.29
CA ARG A 302 7.40 -4.56 -16.02
C ARG A 302 6.07 -5.31 -16.10
N LEU A 303 4.99 -4.72 -16.62
CA LEU A 303 3.70 -5.40 -16.78
C LEU A 303 3.79 -6.62 -17.72
N ALA A 304 4.65 -6.54 -18.74
CA ALA A 304 4.95 -7.66 -19.62
C ALA A 304 5.79 -8.77 -18.94
N GLY A 305 6.24 -8.57 -17.70
CA GLY A 305 7.08 -9.52 -16.96
C GLY A 305 8.55 -9.49 -17.38
N LYS A 306 8.99 -8.44 -18.09
CA LYS A 306 10.41 -8.26 -18.45
C LYS A 306 11.19 -7.66 -17.27
N LYS A 307 12.51 -7.82 -17.30
CA LYS A 307 13.41 -7.24 -16.29
C LYS A 307 13.41 -5.72 -16.42
N ALA A 308 13.00 -5.03 -15.36
CA ALA A 308 12.93 -3.56 -15.29
C ALA A 308 13.56 -3.06 -13.97
N PRO A 309 14.17 -1.86 -13.92
CA PRO A 309 14.77 -1.33 -12.70
C PRO A 309 13.73 -1.14 -11.59
N ASN A 310 13.93 -1.76 -10.42
CA ASN A 310 12.97 -1.69 -9.31
C ASN A 310 12.86 -0.29 -8.69
N ARG A 311 13.92 0.53 -8.77
CA ARG A 311 13.96 1.88 -8.21
C ARG A 311 14.17 2.91 -9.32
N LEU A 312 13.47 4.04 -9.25
CA LEU A 312 13.57 5.10 -10.25
C LEU A 312 13.35 6.48 -9.62
N GLU A 313 14.21 7.44 -9.97
CA GLU A 313 14.00 8.86 -9.67
C GLU A 313 13.51 9.58 -10.93
N PHE A 314 12.45 10.35 -10.80
CA PHE A 314 11.90 11.16 -11.90
C PHE A 314 10.99 12.28 -11.39
N ARG A 315 10.60 13.18 -12.29
CA ARG A 315 9.71 14.29 -11.97
C ARG A 315 8.25 13.95 -12.31
N ILE A 316 7.35 14.34 -11.42
CA ILE A 316 5.90 14.34 -11.66
C ILE A 316 5.34 15.75 -11.58
N ILE A 317 4.18 15.94 -12.19
CA ILE A 317 3.40 17.17 -12.19
C ILE A 317 2.21 16.96 -11.26
N ARG A 318 2.13 17.76 -10.19
CA ARG A 318 1.00 17.77 -9.27
C ARG A 318 -0.24 18.39 -9.90
N LYS A 319 -1.40 18.24 -9.25
CA LYS A 319 -2.68 18.82 -9.70
C LYS A 319 -2.63 20.35 -9.85
N ASP A 320 -1.86 21.02 -9.01
CA ASP A 320 -1.66 22.48 -9.05
C ASP A 320 -0.63 22.93 -10.12
N GLY A 321 -0.06 21.99 -10.88
CA GLY A 321 0.95 22.24 -11.90
C GLY A 321 2.38 22.29 -11.39
N THR A 322 2.61 22.20 -10.08
CA THR A 322 3.98 22.18 -9.53
C THR A 322 4.71 20.89 -9.87
N VAL A 323 6.01 21.01 -10.13
CA VAL A 323 6.87 19.87 -10.45
C VAL A 323 7.59 19.41 -9.18
N VAL A 324 7.52 18.12 -8.91
CA VAL A 324 8.25 17.50 -7.78
C VAL A 324 9.03 16.29 -8.20
N TRP A 325 10.16 16.08 -7.54
CA TRP A 325 10.98 14.89 -7.70
C TRP A 325 10.46 13.78 -6.81
N VAL A 326 10.26 12.61 -7.39
CA VAL A 326 9.88 11.39 -6.67
C VAL A 326 10.95 10.32 -6.83
N ASP A 327 11.20 9.62 -5.75
CA ASP A 327 11.95 8.36 -5.73
C ASP A 327 10.94 7.24 -5.56
N THR A 328 10.90 6.33 -6.53
CA THR A 328 9.89 5.28 -6.60
C THR A 328 10.52 3.91 -6.50
N LEU A 329 9.84 3.01 -5.79
CA LEU A 329 10.11 1.58 -5.77
C LEU A 329 8.88 0.87 -6.37
N ALA A 330 9.10 0.06 -7.40
CA ALA A 330 8.03 -0.58 -8.16
C ALA A 330 8.27 -2.08 -8.33
N GLN A 331 7.25 -2.89 -8.05
CA GLN A 331 7.28 -4.34 -8.22
C GLN A 331 6.03 -4.86 -8.94
N LEU A 332 6.18 -5.97 -9.67
CA LEU A 332 5.08 -6.68 -10.28
C LEU A 332 4.39 -7.56 -9.22
N ILE A 333 3.07 -7.44 -9.10
CA ILE A 333 2.23 -8.21 -8.20
C ILE A 333 1.03 -8.80 -8.96
N GLU A 334 0.33 -9.73 -8.32
CA GLU A 334 -1.02 -10.11 -8.72
C GLU A 334 -2.03 -9.39 -7.83
N PHE A 335 -2.95 -8.65 -8.45
CA PHE A 335 -3.99 -7.91 -7.76
C PHE A 335 -5.35 -8.17 -8.42
N GLN A 336 -6.28 -8.73 -7.66
CA GLN A 336 -7.61 -9.16 -8.15
C GLN A 336 -7.53 -10.08 -9.37
N GLY A 337 -6.61 -11.06 -9.36
CA GLY A 337 -6.42 -12.04 -10.43
C GLY A 337 -5.77 -11.50 -11.71
N ARG A 338 -5.29 -10.25 -11.70
CA ARG A 338 -4.62 -9.61 -12.84
C ARG A 338 -3.23 -9.10 -12.44
N LYS A 339 -2.29 -9.11 -13.39
CA LYS A 339 -0.97 -8.50 -13.20
C LYS A 339 -1.13 -6.99 -12.92
N ALA A 340 -0.41 -6.50 -11.94
CA ALA A 340 -0.39 -5.09 -11.56
C ALA A 340 1.00 -4.67 -11.11
N ILE A 341 1.29 -3.37 -11.14
CA ILE A 341 2.49 -2.81 -10.53
C ILE A 341 2.08 -2.17 -9.21
N GLN A 342 2.68 -2.61 -8.11
CA GLN A 342 2.66 -1.87 -6.86
C GLN A 342 3.81 -0.87 -6.87
N ILE A 343 3.50 0.40 -6.61
CA ILE A 343 4.48 1.49 -6.62
C ILE A 343 4.40 2.20 -5.26
N ALA A 344 5.54 2.28 -4.59
CA ALA A 344 5.76 3.14 -3.44
C ALA A 344 6.60 4.33 -3.87
N PHE A 345 6.26 5.55 -3.44
CA PHE A 345 7.02 6.75 -3.81
C PHE A 345 7.07 7.78 -2.69
N VAL A 346 8.19 8.49 -2.63
CA VAL A 346 8.45 9.58 -1.69
C VAL A 346 8.92 10.82 -2.41
N ASP A 347 8.58 11.99 -1.85
CA ASP A 347 9.07 13.27 -2.35
C ASP A 347 10.54 13.45 -1.95
N ILE A 348 11.41 13.65 -2.94
CA ILE A 348 12.84 13.90 -2.76
C ILE A 348 13.24 15.30 -3.25
N THR A 349 12.26 16.21 -3.42
CA THR A 349 12.48 17.55 -3.99
C THR A 349 13.47 18.37 -3.17
N GLU A 350 13.34 18.37 -1.84
CA GLU A 350 14.27 19.12 -0.97
C GLU A 350 15.69 18.53 -1.02
N ARG A 351 15.81 17.21 -1.10
CA ARG A 351 17.11 16.54 -1.31
C ARG A 351 17.73 16.96 -2.64
N LYS A 352 16.94 16.97 -3.73
CA LYS A 352 17.40 17.39 -5.06
C LYS A 352 17.78 18.86 -5.12
N LYS A 353 17.03 19.74 -4.45
CA LYS A 353 17.39 21.17 -4.32
C LYS A 353 18.69 21.36 -3.55
N ALA A 354 18.89 20.62 -2.46
CA ALA A 354 20.13 20.67 -1.68
C ALA A 354 21.33 20.15 -2.48
N GLU A 355 21.18 19.05 -3.22
CA GLU A 355 22.20 18.52 -4.15
C GLU A 355 22.55 19.57 -5.22
N GLU A 356 21.55 20.20 -5.82
CA GLU A 356 21.75 21.21 -6.86
C GLU A 356 22.36 22.51 -6.31
N GLU A 357 21.97 22.94 -5.11
CA GLU A 357 22.56 24.10 -4.45
C GLU A 357 24.02 23.84 -4.06
N MET A 358 24.32 22.65 -3.52
CA MET A 358 25.69 22.24 -3.23
C MET A 358 26.54 22.21 -4.52
N LYS A 359 25.99 21.66 -5.61
CA LYS A 359 26.63 21.69 -6.93
C LYS A 359 26.89 23.12 -7.40
N LYS A 360 25.91 24.01 -7.32
CA LYS A 360 26.05 25.43 -7.65
C LYS A 360 27.12 26.11 -6.79
N GLN A 361 27.26 25.74 -5.53
CA GLN A 361 28.30 26.29 -4.64
C GLN A 361 29.71 25.82 -5.01
N LEU A 362 29.86 24.60 -5.53
CA LEU A 362 31.14 24.02 -5.97
C LEU A 362 31.61 24.55 -7.33
N MET A 363 30.69 24.96 -8.21
CA MET A 363 31.04 25.48 -9.54
C MET A 363 31.57 26.92 -9.47
N LYS A 364 32.76 27.18 -10.03
CA LYS A 364 33.33 28.55 -10.14
C LYS A 364 32.65 29.39 -11.21
N PHE A 365 32.02 28.74 -12.20
CA PHE A 365 31.36 29.38 -13.32
C PHE A 365 29.84 29.22 -13.22
N ALA A 366 29.09 30.23 -13.68
CA ALA A 366 27.64 30.17 -13.82
C ALA A 366 27.29 29.46 -15.13
N ILE A 367 27.26 28.13 -15.08
CA ILE A 367 26.94 27.27 -16.22
C ILE A 367 25.66 26.49 -15.92
N GLU A 368 24.77 26.44 -16.89
CA GLU A 368 23.45 25.83 -16.84
C GLU A 368 23.34 24.73 -17.90
N ASP A 369 22.62 23.66 -17.57
CA ASP A 369 22.34 22.57 -18.50
C ASP A 369 21.51 23.05 -19.69
N GLY A 370 21.75 22.45 -20.86
CA GLY A 370 20.98 22.73 -22.07
C GLY A 370 21.40 23.99 -22.83
N TYR A 371 22.59 24.53 -22.54
CA TYR A 371 23.10 25.75 -23.15
C TYR A 371 24.43 25.57 -23.88
N LEU A 372 24.61 26.39 -24.91
CA LEU A 372 25.84 26.57 -25.68
C LEU A 372 26.54 27.85 -25.24
N TYR A 373 27.81 27.74 -24.88
CA TYR A 373 28.64 28.82 -24.34
C TYR A 373 29.78 29.18 -25.30
N LEU A 374 30.03 30.47 -25.47
CA LEU A 374 31.14 31.00 -26.25
C LEU A 374 32.22 31.57 -25.34
N VAL A 375 33.46 31.15 -25.59
CA VAL A 375 34.65 31.69 -24.93
C VAL A 375 35.56 32.31 -25.98
N LYS A 376 35.86 33.60 -25.78
CA LYS A 376 36.75 34.38 -26.66
C LYS A 376 38.16 34.35 -26.08
N GLU A 377 39.00 33.43 -26.56
CA GLU A 377 40.36 33.25 -26.05
C GLU A 377 41.30 32.65 -27.12
N ALA A 378 42.52 33.17 -27.21
CA ALA A 378 43.55 32.62 -28.13
C ALA A 378 44.14 31.30 -27.63
N THR A 379 44.18 31.12 -26.31
CA THR A 379 44.59 29.88 -25.63
C THR A 379 43.44 29.40 -24.76
N PRO A 380 43.07 28.10 -24.80
CA PRO A 380 41.87 27.61 -24.13
C PRO A 380 42.05 27.49 -22.61
N ILE A 381 42.13 28.60 -21.88
CA ILE A 381 42.34 28.58 -20.43
C ILE A 381 40.98 28.53 -19.73
N LEU A 382 40.09 29.48 -20.06
CA LEU A 382 38.80 29.64 -19.40
C LEU A 382 37.84 28.51 -19.77
N SER A 383 37.81 28.10 -21.04
CA SER A 383 36.99 26.97 -21.50
C SER A 383 37.41 25.65 -20.86
N ILE A 384 38.71 25.41 -20.68
CA ILE A 384 39.23 24.23 -19.96
C ILE A 384 38.88 24.30 -18.47
N GLU A 385 39.03 25.45 -17.81
CA GLU A 385 38.65 25.59 -16.40
C GLU A 385 37.16 25.31 -16.17
N ALA A 386 36.30 25.86 -17.04
CA ALA A 386 34.86 25.61 -17.02
C ALA A 386 34.52 24.13 -17.24
N PHE A 387 35.18 23.49 -18.22
CA PHE A 387 35.04 22.07 -18.50
C PHE A 387 35.45 21.20 -17.28
N LYS A 388 36.61 21.48 -16.68
CA LYS A 388 37.12 20.76 -15.50
C LYS A 388 36.18 20.88 -14.31
N ASP A 389 35.58 22.04 -14.09
CA ASP A 389 34.65 22.24 -12.98
C ASP A 389 33.36 21.43 -13.15
N LEU A 390 32.89 21.24 -14.39
CA LEU A 390 31.77 20.34 -14.70
C LEU A 390 32.13 18.86 -14.45
N LEU A 391 33.33 18.43 -14.84
CA LEU A 391 33.78 17.05 -14.54
C LEU A 391 33.78 16.76 -13.02
N LYS A 392 34.23 17.71 -12.19
CA LYS A 392 34.25 17.55 -10.72
C LYS A 392 32.87 17.33 -10.11
N VAL A 393 31.83 17.87 -10.72
CA VAL A 393 30.44 17.70 -10.27
C VAL A 393 29.72 16.55 -11.00
N GLY A 394 30.49 15.67 -11.65
CA GLY A 394 30.04 14.39 -12.19
C GLY A 394 29.48 14.46 -13.61
N TYR A 395 29.91 15.42 -14.43
CA TYR A 395 29.64 15.38 -15.87
C TYR A 395 30.62 14.43 -16.55
N TYR A 396 30.13 13.72 -17.55
CA TYR A 396 30.96 13.03 -18.52
C TYR A 396 31.51 14.03 -19.54
N GLY A 397 32.80 13.97 -19.84
CA GLY A 397 33.46 14.92 -20.73
C GLY A 397 33.64 14.41 -22.16
N LEU A 398 33.45 15.29 -23.13
CA LEU A 398 33.90 15.10 -24.51
C LEU A 398 34.69 16.32 -24.96
N VAL A 399 35.93 16.14 -25.40
CA VAL A 399 36.76 17.20 -26.01
C VAL A 399 36.86 16.95 -27.51
N ILE A 400 36.52 17.94 -28.31
CA ILE A 400 36.68 17.93 -29.77
C ILE A 400 37.63 19.06 -30.13
N SER A 401 38.86 18.74 -30.56
CA SER A 401 39.87 19.76 -30.82
C SER A 401 40.90 19.35 -31.89
N ARG A 402 41.58 20.38 -32.42
CA ARG A 402 42.85 20.30 -33.18
C ARG A 402 44.09 20.54 -32.34
N THR A 403 43.93 20.93 -31.09
CA THR A 403 45.02 21.10 -30.13
C THR A 403 45.36 19.71 -29.56
N PRO A 404 46.64 19.29 -29.52
CA PRO A 404 47.02 17.96 -29.02
C PRO A 404 46.47 17.68 -27.63
N LYS A 405 46.03 16.44 -27.37
CA LYS A 405 45.38 16.04 -26.10
C LYS A 405 46.25 16.39 -24.88
N GLU A 406 47.57 16.30 -25.03
CA GLU A 406 48.58 16.55 -24.00
C GLU A 406 48.60 18.01 -23.52
N GLU A 407 48.18 18.95 -24.36
CA GLU A 407 48.20 20.39 -24.03
C GLU A 407 47.06 20.78 -23.08
N PHE A 408 45.96 20.04 -23.08
CA PHE A 408 44.79 20.34 -22.23
C PHE A 408 45.04 20.06 -20.75
N LYS A 409 45.91 19.09 -20.42
CA LYS A 409 46.22 18.66 -19.05
C LYS A 409 44.95 18.51 -18.20
N ILE A 410 43.95 17.79 -18.72
CA ILE A 410 42.69 17.51 -18.02
C ILE A 410 42.80 16.15 -17.33
N GLU A 411 42.54 16.13 -16.03
CA GLU A 411 42.38 14.91 -15.24
C GLU A 411 40.88 14.66 -15.07
N GLY A 412 40.43 13.43 -15.31
CA GLY A 412 39.02 13.03 -15.21
C GLY A 412 38.58 12.07 -16.31
N ASP A 413 37.32 11.65 -16.24
CA ASP A 413 36.71 10.75 -17.21
C ASP A 413 36.17 11.56 -18.41
N TYR A 414 36.93 11.59 -19.50
CA TYR A 414 36.56 12.26 -20.73
C TYR A 414 37.12 11.58 -21.98
N ASP A 415 36.33 11.61 -23.05
CA ASP A 415 36.76 11.21 -24.38
C ASP A 415 37.35 12.39 -25.16
N PHE A 416 38.29 12.08 -26.05
CA PHE A 416 38.95 13.07 -26.89
C PHE A 416 38.82 12.69 -28.36
N ILE A 417 38.30 13.63 -29.16
CA ILE A 417 38.14 13.49 -30.60
C ILE A 417 39.06 14.49 -31.30
N TRP A 418 39.98 13.94 -32.09
CA TRP A 418 40.90 14.71 -32.91
C TRP A 418 40.25 15.15 -34.22
N ILE A 419 40.33 16.45 -34.54
CA ILE A 419 39.85 16.99 -35.82
C ILE A 419 40.97 16.92 -36.87
N ALA A 420 40.89 15.96 -37.81
CA ALA A 420 41.88 15.80 -38.88
C ALA A 420 41.27 15.29 -40.18
N GLU A 421 41.93 15.58 -41.30
CA GLU A 421 41.44 15.22 -42.64
C GLU A 421 41.63 13.75 -43.03
N ARG A 422 42.59 13.05 -42.41
CA ARG A 422 42.94 11.66 -42.79
C ARG A 422 42.71 10.62 -41.69
N LYS A 423 42.75 11.00 -40.41
CA LYS A 423 42.56 10.11 -39.24
C LYS A 423 41.88 10.87 -38.09
N GLY A 424 40.63 11.28 -38.29
CA GLY A 424 39.83 12.03 -37.31
C GLY A 424 38.44 12.37 -37.86
N ILE A 425 37.65 13.12 -37.08
CA ILE A 425 36.40 13.70 -37.60
C ILE A 425 36.75 14.82 -38.58
N SER A 426 36.06 14.82 -39.71
CA SER A 426 36.36 15.74 -40.81
C SER A 426 35.20 16.65 -41.20
N ASN A 427 34.00 16.53 -40.63
CA ASN A 427 32.85 17.37 -40.99
C ASN A 427 31.84 17.55 -39.83
N PHE A 428 30.92 18.51 -39.97
CA PHE A 428 29.90 18.85 -38.99
C PHE A 428 28.93 17.70 -38.67
N LYS A 429 28.50 16.96 -39.69
CA LYS A 429 27.49 15.89 -39.55
C LYS A 429 27.93 14.78 -38.60
N GLN A 430 29.19 14.38 -38.66
CA GLN A 430 29.74 13.38 -37.74
C GLN A 430 29.73 13.85 -36.28
N ILE A 431 29.90 15.16 -36.04
CA ILE A 431 29.81 15.73 -34.69
C ILE A 431 28.36 15.70 -34.22
N GLU A 432 27.41 16.11 -35.07
CA GLU A 432 25.98 16.10 -34.76
C GLU A 432 25.50 14.68 -34.39
N GLU A 433 25.83 13.66 -35.20
CA GLU A 433 25.43 12.26 -34.96
C GLU A 433 25.97 11.71 -33.62
N ILE A 434 27.16 12.14 -33.19
CA ILE A 434 27.70 11.75 -31.88
C ILE A 434 26.91 12.41 -30.75
N LEU A 435 26.64 13.71 -30.88
CA LEU A 435 25.94 14.48 -29.85
C LEU A 435 24.46 14.11 -29.72
N GLU A 436 23.81 13.68 -30.82
CA GLU A 436 22.43 13.18 -30.81
C GLU A 436 22.23 11.96 -29.90
N ASN A 437 23.27 11.14 -29.72
CA ASN A 437 23.22 9.92 -28.91
C ASN A 437 23.63 10.14 -27.44
N MET A 438 24.02 11.37 -27.07
CA MET A 438 24.42 11.73 -25.72
C MET A 438 23.27 12.44 -25.00
N ASN A 439 23.01 12.08 -23.73
CA ASN A 439 21.92 12.65 -22.93
C ASN A 439 22.38 12.84 -21.48
N ASP A 440 21.93 13.94 -20.85
CA ASP A 440 22.07 14.26 -19.42
C ASP A 440 23.50 14.19 -18.83
N LYS A 441 23.95 15.28 -18.18
CA LYS A 441 25.28 15.38 -17.53
C LYS A 441 26.46 15.11 -18.48
N VAL A 442 26.39 15.61 -19.70
CA VAL A 442 27.53 15.60 -20.64
C VAL A 442 27.99 17.03 -20.89
N VAL A 443 29.29 17.26 -20.77
CA VAL A 443 29.94 18.51 -21.16
C VAL A 443 30.80 18.28 -22.40
N VAL A 444 30.62 19.12 -23.41
CA VAL A 444 31.39 19.08 -24.66
C VAL A 444 32.25 20.33 -24.75
N LEU A 445 33.56 20.18 -24.85
CA LEU A 445 34.50 21.26 -25.15
C LEU A 445 34.91 21.16 -26.62
N MET A 446 34.45 22.12 -27.42
CA MET A 446 34.84 22.29 -28.81
C MET A 446 35.86 23.41 -28.90
N ASP A 447 37.13 23.03 -28.92
CA ASP A 447 38.22 23.99 -28.96
C ASP A 447 38.62 24.32 -30.41
N ARG A 448 38.90 25.60 -30.67
CA ARG A 448 39.32 26.15 -31.96
C ARG A 448 38.28 25.98 -33.08
N ILE A 449 37.05 26.43 -32.85
CA ILE A 449 36.02 26.39 -33.91
C ILE A 449 36.40 27.26 -35.13
N ASP A 450 37.34 28.20 -34.96
CA ASP A 450 37.94 29.02 -36.03
C ASP A 450 38.52 28.18 -37.17
N TYR A 451 38.97 26.96 -36.89
CA TYR A 451 39.41 26.04 -37.92
C TYR A 451 38.27 25.69 -38.90
N PHE A 452 37.06 25.44 -38.40
CA PHE A 452 35.90 25.18 -39.25
C PHE A 452 35.51 26.41 -40.06
N ILE A 453 35.70 27.61 -39.50
CA ILE A 453 35.45 28.88 -40.19
C ILE A 453 36.42 29.03 -41.37
N THR A 454 37.71 28.76 -41.15
CA THR A 454 38.73 28.81 -42.22
C THR A 454 38.47 27.78 -43.31
N LYS A 455 37.96 26.59 -42.94
CA LYS A 455 37.76 25.49 -43.88
C LYS A 455 36.44 25.54 -44.65
N TYR A 456 35.34 25.88 -43.99
CA TYR A 456 33.98 25.80 -44.55
C TYR A 456 33.33 27.16 -44.77
N GLY A 457 33.91 28.23 -44.22
CA GLY A 457 33.32 29.55 -44.21
C GLY A 457 32.55 29.85 -42.92
N PHE A 458 32.43 31.15 -42.64
CA PHE A 458 31.74 31.64 -41.44
C PHE A 458 30.24 31.31 -41.44
N LYS A 459 29.57 31.41 -42.60
CA LYS A 459 28.13 31.22 -42.71
C LYS A 459 27.73 29.78 -42.38
N GLU A 460 28.48 28.82 -42.91
CA GLU A 460 28.30 27.39 -42.70
C GLU A 460 28.57 27.02 -41.24
N THR A 461 29.62 27.61 -40.65
CA THR A 461 29.93 27.40 -39.23
C THR A 461 28.86 28.00 -38.32
N LEU A 462 28.28 29.16 -38.66
CA LEU A 462 27.18 29.75 -37.90
C LEU A 462 25.93 28.86 -37.89
N PHE A 463 25.58 28.24 -39.02
CA PHE A 463 24.49 27.26 -39.05
C PHE A 463 24.77 26.04 -38.17
N PHE A 464 26.01 25.55 -38.17
CA PHE A 464 26.41 24.47 -37.29
C PHE A 464 26.30 24.86 -35.81
N VAL A 465 26.72 26.06 -35.42
CA VAL A 465 26.56 26.60 -34.05
C VAL A 465 25.07 26.67 -33.65
N GLN A 466 24.17 27.07 -34.56
CA GLN A 466 22.73 27.05 -34.32
C GLN A 466 22.20 25.62 -34.08
N ARG A 467 22.70 24.62 -34.83
CA ARG A 467 22.36 23.21 -34.59
C ARG A 467 22.88 22.71 -33.25
N LEU A 468 24.11 23.06 -32.87
CA LEU A 468 24.65 22.71 -31.55
C LEU A 468 23.82 23.28 -30.41
N LYS A 469 23.31 24.51 -30.55
CA LYS A 469 22.40 25.12 -29.57
C LYS A 469 21.10 24.34 -29.42
N GLU A 470 20.51 23.88 -30.53
CA GLU A 470 19.32 23.01 -30.50
C GLU A 470 19.61 21.67 -29.81
N LEU A 471 20.72 21.02 -30.18
CA LEU A 471 21.14 19.75 -29.58
C LEU A 471 21.42 19.88 -28.09
N ALA A 472 22.11 20.95 -27.67
CA ALA A 472 22.33 21.25 -26.26
C ALA A 472 21.00 21.30 -25.51
N PHE A 473 20.04 22.08 -26.02
CA PHE A 473 18.74 22.23 -25.40
C PHE A 473 17.92 20.93 -25.32
N ILE A 474 17.89 20.15 -26.41
CA ILE A 474 17.08 18.92 -26.49
C ILE A 474 17.64 17.83 -25.58
N ASN A 475 18.96 17.64 -25.60
CA ASN A 475 19.64 16.53 -24.91
C ASN A 475 20.16 16.91 -23.52
N GLY A 476 19.97 18.16 -23.10
CA GLY A 476 20.45 18.67 -21.80
C GLY A 476 21.98 18.74 -21.71
N LEU A 477 22.66 18.93 -22.84
CA LEU A 477 24.13 19.01 -22.90
C LEU A 477 24.61 20.41 -22.49
N VAL A 478 25.82 20.48 -21.95
CA VAL A 478 26.56 21.74 -21.83
C VAL A 478 27.62 21.76 -22.92
N ILE A 479 27.55 22.69 -23.87
CA ILE A 479 28.54 22.80 -24.94
C ILE A 479 29.33 24.09 -24.76
N ILE A 480 30.64 24.01 -24.79
CA ILE A 480 31.56 25.15 -24.68
C ILE A 480 32.36 25.22 -25.99
N ILE A 481 32.19 26.29 -26.75
CA ILE A 481 32.98 26.58 -27.95
C ILE A 481 34.00 27.68 -27.65
N SER A 482 35.26 27.46 -28.02
CA SER A 482 36.31 28.49 -27.95
C SER A 482 36.61 29.06 -29.34
N ILE A 483 36.82 30.38 -29.40
CA ILE A 483 37.25 31.09 -30.60
C ILE A 483 38.44 32.01 -30.30
N ASP A 484 39.39 32.07 -31.22
CA ASP A 484 40.40 33.12 -31.22
C ASP A 484 39.78 34.43 -31.77
N PRO A 485 39.67 35.49 -30.95
CA PRO A 485 39.05 36.74 -31.38
C PRO A 485 39.85 37.48 -32.46
N GLU A 486 41.12 37.16 -32.69
CA GLU A 486 41.94 37.80 -33.72
C GLU A 486 41.62 37.30 -35.14
N ILE A 487 40.99 36.12 -35.27
CA ILE A 487 40.68 35.48 -36.56
C ILE A 487 39.37 36.00 -37.16
N LEU A 488 38.48 36.56 -36.33
CA LEU A 488 37.12 36.93 -36.71
C LEU A 488 36.90 38.44 -36.69
N SER A 489 36.10 38.95 -37.62
CA SER A 489 35.67 40.34 -37.57
C SER A 489 34.72 40.60 -36.40
N SER A 490 34.66 41.84 -35.90
CA SER A 490 33.74 42.20 -34.82
C SER A 490 32.26 41.95 -35.16
N LYS A 491 31.90 41.90 -36.45
CA LYS A 491 30.54 41.58 -36.91
C LYS A 491 30.24 40.09 -36.78
N GLU A 492 31.21 39.24 -37.10
CA GLU A 492 31.09 37.78 -37.00
C GLU A 492 31.03 37.33 -35.54
N ILE A 493 31.85 37.90 -34.67
CA ILE A 493 31.80 37.64 -33.22
C ILE A 493 30.40 37.96 -32.66
N LYS A 494 29.84 39.12 -33.00
CA LYS A 494 28.48 39.52 -32.58
C LYS A 494 27.38 38.58 -33.08
N LEU A 495 27.58 37.89 -34.19
CA LEU A 495 26.61 36.90 -34.69
C LEU A 495 26.68 35.60 -33.88
N LEU A 496 27.89 35.15 -33.52
CA LEU A 496 28.07 33.99 -32.63
C LEU A 496 27.54 34.27 -31.22
N GLU A 497 27.77 35.47 -30.69
CA GLU A 497 27.25 35.91 -29.38
C GLU A 497 25.71 35.89 -29.31
N LYS A 498 25.00 36.08 -30.44
CA LYS A 498 23.54 35.96 -30.47
C LYS A 498 23.04 34.52 -30.34
N GLU A 499 23.87 33.56 -30.70
CA GLU A 499 23.54 32.14 -30.64
C GLU A 499 24.06 31.44 -29.39
N THR A 500 24.85 32.13 -28.56
CA THR A 500 25.57 31.54 -27.43
C THR A 500 25.39 32.37 -26.15
N LYS A 501 25.72 31.77 -25.00
CA LYS A 501 25.88 32.48 -23.72
C LYS A 501 27.36 32.75 -23.46
N GLU A 502 27.67 33.79 -22.71
CA GLU A 502 29.02 33.97 -22.17
C GLU A 502 29.21 33.15 -20.88
N ILE A 503 30.45 32.70 -20.63
CA ILE A 503 30.80 32.08 -19.35
C ILE A 503 31.07 33.18 -18.33
N GLU A 504 30.17 33.32 -17.36
CA GLU A 504 30.37 34.23 -16.24
C GLU A 504 31.06 33.50 -15.07
N GLN A 505 32.20 34.04 -14.62
CA GLN A 505 32.82 33.59 -13.38
C GLN A 505 32.00 34.11 -12.20
N LYS A 506 31.56 33.22 -11.30
CA LYS A 506 30.87 33.65 -10.07
C LYS A 506 31.83 34.51 -9.28
N SER A 507 31.39 35.70 -8.90
CA SER A 507 32.17 36.72 -8.21
C SER A 507 32.54 36.32 -6.77
N ILE A 508 33.42 35.33 -6.62
CA ILE A 508 34.27 35.26 -5.44
C ILE A 508 35.28 36.38 -5.64
N ALA A 509 35.08 37.54 -5.01
CA ALA A 509 36.00 38.65 -5.19
C ALA A 509 37.42 38.15 -4.87
N LYS A 510 38.32 38.20 -5.88
CA LYS A 510 39.72 37.75 -5.85
C LYS A 510 40.43 38.18 -4.57
N LEU A 511 40.33 37.37 -3.52
CA LEU A 511 41.24 37.42 -2.39
C LEU A 511 42.38 36.48 -2.74
N SER A 512 43.60 37.02 -2.85
CA SER A 512 44.81 36.20 -2.97
C SER A 512 44.92 35.29 -1.75
N ASP A 513 45.57 34.14 -1.87
CA ASP A 513 45.77 33.17 -0.77
C ASP A 513 46.33 33.84 0.50
N ASP A 514 47.26 34.77 0.30
CA ASP A 514 47.82 35.69 1.31
C ASP A 514 46.81 36.49 2.16
N LEU A 515 45.63 36.78 1.60
CA LEU A 515 44.55 37.52 2.26
C LEU A 515 43.54 36.55 2.89
N LEU A 516 43.31 35.39 2.26
CA LEU A 516 42.51 34.31 2.82
C LEU A 516 43.12 33.77 4.11
N GLU A 517 44.44 33.68 4.19
CA GLU A 517 45.17 33.22 5.39
C GLU A 517 44.90 34.14 6.60
N ILE A 518 44.96 35.46 6.38
CA ILE A 518 44.65 36.46 7.42
C ILE A 518 43.18 36.36 7.83
N LEU A 519 42.26 36.25 6.85
CA LEU A 519 40.84 36.12 7.13
C LEU A 519 40.51 34.83 7.91
N ARG A 520 41.17 33.71 7.58
CA ARG A 520 41.00 32.42 8.27
C ARG A 520 41.47 32.51 9.72
N PHE A 521 42.63 33.14 9.96
CA PHE A 521 43.12 33.37 11.32
C PHE A 521 42.13 34.22 12.13
N VAL A 522 41.65 35.33 11.58
CA VAL A 522 40.71 36.22 12.28
C VAL A 522 39.36 35.52 12.52
N TYR A 523 38.87 34.71 11.57
CA TYR A 523 37.67 33.88 11.73
C TYR A 523 37.76 32.94 12.93
N ILE A 524 38.86 32.18 13.02
CA ILE A 524 39.10 31.23 14.11
C ILE A 524 39.13 31.96 15.46
N GLN A 525 39.84 33.10 15.53
CA GLN A 525 39.94 33.88 16.77
C GLN A 525 38.58 34.48 17.18
N ASN A 526 37.81 35.03 16.23
CA ASN A 526 36.49 35.60 16.52
C ASN A 526 35.49 34.54 17.00
N ASN A 527 35.52 33.32 16.45
CA ASN A 527 34.70 32.20 16.93
C ASN A 527 35.07 31.74 18.35
N LEU A 528 36.32 31.96 18.77
CA LEU A 528 36.77 31.74 20.14
C LEU A 528 36.48 32.93 21.07
N GLY A 529 35.75 33.94 20.60
CA GLY A 529 35.45 35.16 21.36
C GLY A 529 36.62 36.15 21.47
N ILE A 530 37.70 35.93 20.72
CA ILE A 530 38.92 36.73 20.75
C ILE A 530 38.94 37.69 19.55
N LYS A 531 39.26 38.96 19.81
CA LYS A 531 39.48 39.98 18.75
C LYS A 531 40.98 40.20 18.55
N PRO A 532 41.62 39.56 17.55
CA PRO A 532 43.07 39.62 17.39
C PRO A 532 43.52 41.01 16.95
N SER A 533 44.73 41.40 17.37
CA SER A 533 45.34 42.67 16.97
C SER A 533 46.20 42.51 15.71
N TYR A 534 46.61 43.65 15.13
CA TYR A 534 47.60 43.68 14.04
C TYR A 534 48.91 42.94 14.40
N SER A 535 49.33 42.98 15.68
CA SER A 535 50.51 42.25 16.15
C SER A 535 50.29 40.74 16.19
N ASP A 536 49.06 40.29 16.48
CA ASP A 536 48.74 38.87 16.53
C ASP A 536 48.71 38.28 15.11
N VAL A 537 48.06 38.97 14.16
CA VAL A 537 48.09 38.59 12.73
C VAL A 537 49.53 38.52 12.21
N ARG A 538 50.36 39.50 12.57
CA ARG A 538 51.77 39.53 12.15
C ARG A 538 52.54 38.31 12.68
N ARG A 539 52.36 37.97 13.95
CA ARG A 539 53.06 36.87 14.62
C ARG A 539 52.61 35.52 14.07
N GLU A 540 51.32 35.34 13.86
CA GLU A 540 50.76 34.08 13.37
C GLU A 540 51.14 33.82 11.91
N ILE A 541 50.91 34.80 11.04
CA ILE A 541 51.10 34.66 9.58
C ILE A 541 52.59 34.78 9.19
N GLY A 542 53.48 35.11 10.13
CA GLY A 542 54.92 35.18 9.86
C GLY A 542 55.34 36.31 8.91
N ILE A 543 54.58 37.41 8.84
CA ILE A 543 54.81 38.51 7.89
C ILE A 543 55.39 39.78 8.55
N SER A 544 56.00 40.65 7.75
CA SER A 544 56.53 41.94 8.25
C SER A 544 55.42 42.87 8.74
N LYS A 545 55.73 43.77 9.69
CA LYS A 545 54.77 44.76 10.21
C LYS A 545 54.16 45.65 9.10
N PRO A 546 54.94 46.17 8.11
CA PRO A 546 54.38 46.87 6.95
C PRO A 546 53.44 46.00 6.10
N THR A 547 53.80 44.74 5.85
CA THR A 547 53.00 43.80 5.05
C THR A 547 51.65 43.50 5.71
N ALA A 548 51.66 43.18 7.02
CA ALA A 548 50.44 42.95 7.79
C ALA A 548 49.52 44.18 7.73
N ARG A 549 50.08 45.38 7.92
CA ARG A 549 49.30 46.63 7.87
C ARG A 549 48.67 46.87 6.50
N LYS A 550 49.40 46.62 5.42
CA LYS A 550 48.90 46.77 4.03
C LYS A 550 47.77 45.78 3.73
N ARG A 551 47.95 44.50 4.08
CA ARG A 551 46.98 43.43 3.82
C ARG A 551 45.70 43.60 4.64
N ILE A 552 45.82 43.89 5.94
CA ILE A 552 44.67 44.13 6.82
C ILE A 552 43.88 45.37 6.35
N LYS A 553 44.56 46.48 6.01
CA LYS A 553 43.87 47.66 5.47
C LYS A 553 43.08 47.36 4.19
N ARG A 554 43.62 46.50 3.31
CA ARG A 554 42.93 46.08 2.08
C ARG A 554 41.69 45.25 2.39
N LEU A 555 41.75 44.35 3.37
CA LEU A 555 40.60 43.56 3.83
C LEU A 555 39.51 44.42 4.49
N VAL A 556 39.92 45.44 5.26
CA VAL A 556 39.01 46.43 5.83
C VAL A 556 38.34 47.25 4.73
N SER A 557 39.10 47.79 3.77
CA SER A 557 38.55 48.63 2.71
C SER A 557 37.64 47.88 1.73
N THR A 558 37.82 46.56 1.60
CA THR A 558 36.98 45.69 0.75
C THR A 558 35.76 45.11 1.49
N GLY A 559 35.61 45.45 2.77
CA GLY A 559 34.45 45.11 3.59
C GLY A 559 34.42 43.68 4.12
N TYR A 560 35.54 42.95 4.09
CA TYR A 560 35.62 41.60 4.66
C TYR A 560 35.87 41.59 6.17
N MET A 561 36.38 42.68 6.72
CA MET A 561 36.62 42.82 8.16
C MET A 561 36.47 44.26 8.62
N THR A 562 36.29 44.47 9.92
CA THR A 562 36.29 45.77 10.59
C THR A 562 37.47 45.88 11.55
N GLU A 563 37.90 47.11 11.80
CA GLU A 563 38.85 47.42 12.87
C GLU A 563 38.18 48.30 13.93
N SER A 564 38.43 48.00 15.21
CA SER A 564 37.99 48.81 16.35
C SER A 564 39.11 48.98 17.36
N VAL A 565 39.00 49.96 18.24
CA VAL A 565 40.01 50.25 19.28
C VAL A 565 39.50 49.73 20.61
N VAL A 566 40.28 48.84 21.24
CA VAL A 566 40.01 48.34 22.59
C VAL A 566 41.26 48.60 23.44
N GLY A 567 41.15 49.54 24.39
CA GLY A 567 42.30 50.08 25.11
C GLY A 567 43.31 50.74 24.17
N ASN A 568 44.59 50.36 24.28
CA ASN A 568 45.67 50.87 23.43
C ASN A 568 45.94 50.00 22.17
N ARG A 569 45.04 49.08 21.80
CA ARG A 569 45.23 48.15 20.66
C ARG A 569 44.12 48.28 19.62
N LYS A 570 44.50 48.19 18.35
CA LYS A 570 43.55 47.98 17.24
C LYS A 570 43.26 46.48 17.09
N VAL A 571 42.00 46.10 17.25
CA VAL A 571 41.52 44.72 17.16
C VAL A 571 40.63 44.53 15.94
N LEU A 572 40.53 43.29 15.48
CA LEU A 572 39.98 42.92 14.18
C LEU A 572 38.79 41.97 14.35
N GLU A 573 37.75 42.19 13.54
CA GLU A 573 36.55 41.37 13.54
C GLU A 573 36.04 41.16 12.11
N LEU A 574 35.54 39.97 11.79
CA LEU A 574 34.97 39.73 10.47
C LEU A 574 33.57 40.34 10.33
N THR A 575 33.28 40.85 9.14
CA THR A 575 31.91 41.21 8.75
C THR A 575 31.15 39.95 8.33
N ALA A 576 29.82 40.04 8.18
CA ALA A 576 29.03 38.95 7.59
C ALA A 576 29.57 38.49 6.22
N LYS A 577 30.07 39.45 5.42
CA LYS A 577 30.73 39.19 4.14
C LYS A 577 32.03 38.40 4.29
N GLY A 578 32.83 38.68 5.32
CA GLY A 578 34.06 37.94 5.65
C GLY A 578 33.81 36.57 6.26
N ALA A 579 32.85 36.46 7.16
CA ALA A 579 32.48 35.20 7.81
C ALA A 579 31.90 34.19 6.81
N ASN A 580 31.09 34.66 5.84
CA ASN A 580 30.51 33.80 4.80
C ASN A 580 31.56 33.13 3.88
N ILE A 581 32.82 33.56 3.92
CA ILE A 581 33.92 32.86 3.23
C ILE A 581 34.20 31.49 3.88
N PHE A 582 34.02 31.37 5.20
CA PHE A 582 34.39 30.18 5.99
C PHE A 582 33.20 29.44 6.58
N LEU A 583 31.99 30.01 6.49
CA LEU A 583 30.74 29.34 6.85
C LEU A 583 30.23 28.40 5.72
N ARG A 584 31.15 27.85 4.93
CA ARG A 584 30.92 26.86 3.87
C ARG A 584 31.78 25.64 4.10
#